data_AF-A0A5B8XME4-F1
#
_entry.id   AF-A0A5B8XME4-F1
#
_cell.length_a   1.000
_cell.length_b   1.000
_cell.length_c   1.000
_cell.angle_alpha   90.00
_cell.angle_beta   90.00
_cell.angle_gamma   90.00
#
_symmetry.space_group_name_H-M   'P 1'
#
loop_
_entity.id
_entity.type
_entity.pdbx_description
1 polymer ?
#
loop_
_entity_poly.entity_id
_entity_poly.type
_entity_poly.pdbx_seq_one_letter_code
_entity_poly.pdbx_strand_id
1 'polypeptide(L)'
;MNRLLRLRSFTAFMVLMSVALCAGPSFAQSGPAPKVFVLPTQSVNDSLSSIVPERIGEQTRNGIKQDKRVELMPSYEDVLKDLSGAGHSSAAIAQAEELYTSGIGLLTAGEDARAVEAFTRSVDLMEQNLDDVNNYDILADALANLALANFNAEFDVDARKRMKDFAHLRPDAELDPEKYDKTLLEVLKDEQEKVKRAKFGKLEITASEEGAKVFIDGIEKGATPLTVEDVGFGTHYMVVRGASGNVYTEKIRVRGRGKSQKFEAELAQSTANVEGATELPSYYVDLLNQTKTGKWGGSLLPYLTELANQTGSAYVGWVLMYREGTSYKAAPFVYSAAKNQVAQLEVVSFNLELSNLRTGVSTLTKTLVDAMATFPEGSVVTEVEVGQSAVARTKTTTPVKTAETKKEQKTLVPPPVVEQPPSEEFGTWSYVAAGGAVLVVGALIAGGVYLLVDDDNPSGANGFDAVISW
;
A
#
# COMPACT_ATOMS: atom_id res chain seq x y z
N MET A 1 10.03 -82.51 15.14
CA MET A 1 9.96 -83.61 14.16
C MET A 1 9.02 -83.21 13.04
N ASN A 2 9.42 -83.53 11.80
CA ASN A 2 8.92 -83.04 10.53
C ASN A 2 7.51 -83.51 10.13
N ARG A 3 6.86 -82.65 9.32
CA ARG A 3 5.95 -82.92 8.17
C ARG A 3 4.66 -83.74 8.38
N LEU A 4 3.54 -83.22 7.87
CA LEU A 4 2.92 -83.69 6.61
C LEU A 4 1.66 -82.91 6.23
N LEU A 5 1.61 -82.51 4.95
CA LEU A 5 0.43 -82.05 4.18
C LEU A 5 -0.70 -83.09 4.17
N ARG A 6 -1.96 -82.63 4.05
CA ARG A 6 -2.88 -83.11 3.00
C ARG A 6 -4.07 -82.16 2.75
N LEU A 7 -4.24 -81.83 1.46
CA LEU A 7 -5.40 -81.21 0.80
C LEU A 7 -6.70 -82.01 0.99
N ARG A 8 -7.84 -81.30 1.02
CA ARG A 8 -9.01 -81.44 0.11
C ARG A 8 -10.12 -80.47 0.57
N SER A 9 -10.39 -79.41 -0.19
CA SER A 9 -11.52 -79.31 -1.13
C SER A 9 -12.88 -79.13 -0.43
N PHE A 10 -13.42 -77.90 -0.41
CA PHE A 10 -14.82 -77.66 -0.77
C PHE A 10 -15.04 -76.19 -1.14
N THR A 11 -15.64 -76.02 -2.31
CA THR A 11 -15.91 -74.76 -2.99
C THR A 11 -17.31 -74.27 -2.62
N ALA A 12 -17.45 -72.93 -2.56
CA ALA A 12 -18.67 -72.13 -2.74
C ALA A 12 -19.79 -72.19 -1.68
N PHE A 13 -19.97 -71.08 -0.97
CA PHE A 13 -21.17 -70.27 -1.20
C PHE A 13 -20.89 -68.78 -0.93
N MET A 14 -21.10 -67.98 -1.97
CA MET A 14 -20.89 -66.54 -2.05
C MET A 14 -22.24 -65.88 -1.74
N VAL A 15 -22.33 -65.17 -0.62
CA VAL A 15 -23.40 -64.17 -0.39
C VAL A 15 -22.71 -62.86 -0.09
N LEU A 16 -22.70 -62.00 -1.11
CA LEU A 16 -22.05 -60.71 -1.14
C LEU A 16 -23.12 -59.67 -0.79
N MET A 17 -23.19 -59.27 0.48
CA MET A 17 -23.99 -58.12 0.91
C MET A 17 -23.04 -56.92 1.06
N SER A 18 -22.86 -56.20 -0.03
CA SER A 18 -22.12 -54.93 -0.05
C SER A 18 -22.94 -53.84 0.62
N VAL A 19 -22.61 -53.52 1.87
CA VAL A 19 -22.90 -52.18 2.42
C VAL A 19 -21.79 -51.27 1.93
N ALA A 20 -22.04 -50.57 0.83
CA ALA A 20 -21.20 -49.45 0.39
C ALA A 20 -21.44 -48.28 1.34
N LEU A 21 -20.67 -48.26 2.44
CA LEU A 21 -20.45 -47.03 3.20
C LEU A 21 -19.56 -46.14 2.34
N CYS A 22 -20.16 -45.26 1.52
CA CYS A 22 -19.45 -44.17 0.88
C CYS A 22 -19.03 -43.15 1.95
N ALA A 23 -17.97 -43.48 2.71
CA ALA A 23 -17.14 -42.46 3.32
C ALA A 23 -16.36 -41.81 2.17
N GLY A 24 -16.89 -40.71 1.65
CA GLY A 24 -16.11 -39.85 0.77
C GLY A 24 -14.83 -39.42 1.49
N PRO A 25 -13.71 -39.20 0.78
CA PRO A 25 -12.52 -38.67 1.43
C PRO A 25 -12.84 -37.25 1.92
N SER A 26 -13.11 -37.10 3.21
CA SER A 26 -12.87 -35.84 3.90
C SER A 26 -11.37 -35.60 3.86
N PHE A 27 -10.92 -34.88 2.85
CA PHE A 27 -9.63 -34.22 2.89
C PHE A 27 -9.71 -33.14 3.98
N ALA A 28 -9.48 -33.53 5.22
CA ALA A 28 -9.02 -32.60 6.23
C ALA A 28 -7.60 -32.19 5.79
N GLN A 29 -7.51 -31.06 5.11
CA GLN A 29 -6.23 -30.48 4.70
C GLN A 29 -5.49 -30.06 5.97
N SER A 30 -4.60 -30.91 6.45
CA SER A 30 -3.79 -30.73 7.65
C SER A 30 -2.59 -29.80 7.38
N GLY A 31 -2.86 -28.63 6.83
CA GLY A 31 -1.89 -27.54 6.63
C GLY A 31 -2.33 -26.29 7.40
N PRO A 32 -1.45 -25.30 7.60
CA PRO A 32 -1.85 -24.01 8.15
C PRO A 32 -2.93 -23.37 7.26
N ALA A 33 -3.88 -22.66 7.88
CA ALA A 33 -4.93 -21.98 7.14
C ALA A 33 -4.30 -20.98 6.14
N PRO A 34 -4.77 -20.93 4.88
CA PRO A 34 -4.23 -20.00 3.90
C PRO A 34 -4.44 -18.55 4.34
N LYS A 35 -3.38 -17.74 4.23
CA LYS A 35 -3.45 -16.29 4.42
C LYS A 35 -4.25 -15.66 3.31
N VAL A 36 -5.21 -14.81 3.66
CA VAL A 36 -6.10 -14.15 2.72
C VAL A 36 -6.11 -12.65 2.93
N PHE A 37 -6.00 -11.89 1.85
CA PHE A 37 -6.23 -10.45 1.85
C PHE A 37 -7.61 -10.17 1.26
N VAL A 38 -8.35 -9.22 1.82
CA VAL A 38 -9.67 -8.82 1.30
C VAL A 38 -9.64 -7.33 1.02
N LEU A 39 -9.81 -6.94 -0.25
CA LEU A 39 -9.93 -5.55 -0.67
C LEU A 39 -11.22 -4.94 -0.09
N PRO A 40 -11.27 -3.60 0.12
CA PRO A 40 -12.50 -2.92 0.46
C PRO A 40 -13.58 -3.22 -0.58
N THR A 41 -14.82 -3.38 -0.12
CA THR A 41 -15.96 -3.57 -1.01
C THR A 41 -16.25 -2.25 -1.71
N GLN A 42 -16.28 -2.27 -3.04
CA GLN A 42 -16.42 -1.06 -3.85
C GLN A 42 -17.72 -1.09 -4.64
N SER A 43 -18.20 0.09 -5.04
CA SER A 43 -19.29 0.18 -6.01
C SER A 43 -18.74 0.34 -7.42
N VAL A 44 -19.38 -0.30 -8.39
CA VAL A 44 -19.02 -0.16 -9.81
C VAL A 44 -19.26 1.28 -10.22
N ASN A 45 -18.22 1.97 -10.70
CA ASN A 45 -18.25 3.36 -11.17
C ASN A 45 -18.91 4.34 -10.20
N ASP A 46 -18.73 4.17 -8.88
CA ASP A 46 -19.37 5.01 -7.85
C ASP A 46 -20.91 5.06 -7.94
N SER A 47 -21.53 4.02 -8.52
CA SER A 47 -22.98 3.97 -8.73
C SER A 47 -23.80 3.88 -7.43
N LEU A 48 -23.16 3.62 -6.29
CA LEU A 48 -23.78 3.52 -4.98
C LEU A 48 -23.11 4.48 -3.98
N SER A 49 -23.88 5.00 -3.03
CA SER A 49 -23.34 5.69 -1.85
C SER A 49 -22.37 4.78 -1.08
N SER A 50 -21.21 5.30 -0.72
CA SER A 50 -20.11 4.59 -0.04
C SER A 50 -20.55 3.83 1.22
N ILE A 51 -21.55 4.34 1.93
CA ILE A 51 -22.11 3.74 3.16
C ILE A 51 -22.52 2.28 2.95
N VAL A 52 -23.10 1.95 1.78
CA VAL A 52 -23.63 0.61 1.53
C VAL A 52 -22.51 -0.41 1.28
N PRO A 53 -21.59 -0.21 0.30
CA PRO A 53 -20.41 -1.04 0.13
C PRO A 53 -19.56 -1.18 1.39
N GLU A 54 -19.30 -0.08 2.11
CA GLU A 54 -18.48 -0.04 3.32
C GLU A 54 -19.06 -0.97 4.40
N ARG A 55 -20.34 -0.78 4.75
CA ARG A 55 -21.02 -1.61 5.75
C ARG A 55 -21.04 -3.09 5.37
N ILE A 56 -21.32 -3.42 4.11
CA ILE A 56 -21.33 -4.81 3.65
C ILE A 56 -19.92 -5.40 3.69
N GLY A 57 -18.91 -4.64 3.29
CA GLY A 57 -17.50 -5.02 3.33
C GLY A 57 -17.03 -5.31 4.75
N GLU A 58 -17.28 -4.42 5.70
CA GLU A 58 -16.93 -4.61 7.11
C GLU A 58 -17.57 -5.88 7.70
N GLN A 59 -18.87 -6.07 7.49
CA GLN A 59 -19.56 -7.24 8.03
C GLN A 59 -19.07 -8.54 7.38
N THR A 60 -18.80 -8.51 6.08
CA THR A 60 -18.25 -9.66 5.35
C THR A 60 -16.86 -10.01 5.85
N ARG A 61 -15.99 -9.01 5.99
CA ARG A 61 -14.62 -9.15 6.48
C ARG A 61 -14.58 -9.66 7.92
N ASN A 62 -15.45 -9.15 8.79
CA ASN A 62 -15.62 -9.66 10.15
C ASN A 62 -16.07 -11.13 10.17
N GLY A 63 -16.96 -11.52 9.25
CA GLY A 63 -17.34 -12.93 9.08
C GLY A 63 -16.17 -13.82 8.64
N ILE A 64 -15.34 -13.34 7.71
CA ILE A 64 -14.13 -14.04 7.25
C ILE A 64 -13.13 -14.20 8.41
N LYS A 65 -12.90 -13.15 9.20
CA LYS A 65 -12.01 -13.16 10.38
C LYS A 65 -12.36 -14.25 11.40
N GLN A 66 -13.65 -14.61 11.49
CA GLN A 66 -14.15 -15.61 12.44
C GLN A 66 -14.08 -17.06 11.91
N ASP A 67 -13.88 -17.26 10.60
CA ASP A 67 -13.82 -18.60 10.00
C ASP A 67 -12.40 -19.15 10.04
N LYS A 68 -12.21 -20.25 10.78
CA LYS A 68 -10.88 -20.87 11.02
C LYS A 68 -10.26 -21.52 9.79
N ARG A 69 -10.98 -21.60 8.67
CA ARG A 69 -10.45 -22.17 7.42
C ARG A 69 -9.52 -21.23 6.67
N VAL A 70 -9.46 -19.96 7.06
CA VAL A 70 -8.60 -18.94 6.45
C VAL A 70 -7.98 -18.05 7.53
N GLU A 71 -6.83 -17.44 7.24
CA GLU A 71 -6.18 -16.44 8.10
C GLU A 71 -6.30 -15.07 7.43
N LEU A 72 -7.19 -14.21 7.93
CA LEU A 72 -7.40 -12.88 7.35
C LEU A 72 -6.26 -11.91 7.71
N MET A 73 -5.60 -11.37 6.69
CA MET A 73 -4.58 -10.34 6.84
C MET A 73 -5.20 -8.96 7.18
N PRO A 74 -4.48 -8.09 7.91
CA PRO A 74 -4.89 -6.70 8.15
C PRO A 74 -5.17 -5.96 6.83
N SER A 75 -6.17 -5.07 6.79
CA SER A 75 -6.38 -4.19 5.63
C SER A 75 -5.32 -3.09 5.62
N TYR A 76 -5.10 -2.41 4.51
CA TYR A 76 -4.22 -1.24 4.51
C TYR A 76 -4.71 -0.15 5.46
N GLU A 77 -6.03 0.03 5.60
CA GLU A 77 -6.61 0.93 6.59
C GLU A 77 -6.36 0.46 8.02
N ASP A 78 -6.44 -0.84 8.31
CA ASP A 78 -6.08 -1.39 9.62
C ASP A 78 -4.59 -1.22 9.89
N VAL A 79 -3.73 -1.40 8.89
CA VAL A 79 -2.29 -1.16 9.01
C VAL A 79 -2.04 0.33 9.28
N LEU A 80 -2.65 1.23 8.52
CA LEU A 80 -2.57 2.69 8.74
C LEU A 80 -3.19 3.11 10.09
N LYS A 81 -4.23 2.42 10.56
CA LYS A 81 -4.91 2.67 11.83
C LYS A 81 -4.15 2.10 13.03
N ASP A 82 -3.54 0.93 12.90
CA ASP A 82 -2.65 0.35 13.89
C ASP A 82 -1.34 1.16 13.97
N LEU A 83 -0.86 1.68 12.82
CA LEU A 83 0.23 2.64 12.73
C LEU A 83 -0.12 4.02 13.33
N SER A 84 -1.40 4.39 13.45
CA SER A 84 -1.82 5.67 14.04
C SER A 84 -2.42 5.56 15.45
N GLY A 85 -2.77 4.34 15.91
CA GLY A 85 -3.51 4.11 17.16
C GLY A 85 -2.69 3.53 18.32
N ALA A 86 -1.43 3.14 18.10
CA ALA A 86 -0.65 2.38 19.08
C ALA A 86 0.70 3.01 19.42
N GLY A 87 0.73 4.25 19.92
CA GLY A 87 1.83 4.75 20.77
C GLY A 87 3.26 4.59 20.24
N HIS A 88 3.43 4.50 18.93
CA HIS A 88 4.71 4.53 18.23
C HIS A 88 4.53 5.48 17.06
N SER A 89 5.47 6.43 16.94
CA SER A 89 6.05 6.88 15.68
C SER A 89 5.07 6.94 14.50
N SER A 90 4.61 8.14 14.13
CA SER A 90 3.78 8.37 12.93
C SER A 90 4.31 7.65 11.69
N ALA A 91 3.51 7.51 10.64
CA ALA A 91 3.93 6.83 9.41
C ALA A 91 5.28 7.33 8.86
N ALA A 92 5.59 8.62 9.06
CA ALA A 92 6.88 9.22 8.76
C ALA A 92 8.03 8.65 9.61
N ILE A 93 7.84 8.49 10.92
CA ILE A 93 8.85 7.89 11.80
C ILE A 93 8.99 6.38 11.55
N ALA A 94 7.91 5.65 11.26
CA ALA A 94 8.00 4.24 10.85
C ALA A 94 8.83 4.07 9.56
N GLN A 95 8.59 4.93 8.56
CA GLN A 95 9.40 4.98 7.35
C GLN A 95 10.86 5.36 7.66
N ALA A 96 11.08 6.30 8.58
CA ALA A 96 12.42 6.68 9.00
C ALA A 96 13.19 5.52 9.64
N GLU A 97 12.53 4.70 10.46
CA GLU A 97 13.10 3.51 11.09
C GLU A 97 13.38 2.38 10.07
N GLU A 98 12.52 2.21 9.07
CA GLU A 98 12.75 1.31 7.93
C GLU A 98 13.98 1.74 7.12
N LEU A 99 14.07 3.03 6.78
CA LEU A 99 15.20 3.61 6.06
C LEU A 99 16.51 3.50 6.87
N TYR A 100 16.45 3.69 8.18
CA TYR A 100 17.57 3.47 9.09
C TYR A 100 18.05 2.00 9.02
N THR A 101 17.12 1.04 9.11
CA THR A 101 17.43 -0.39 9.03
C THR A 101 18.01 -0.77 7.66
N SER A 102 17.44 -0.25 6.58
CA SER A 102 17.93 -0.40 5.21
C SER A 102 19.34 0.18 5.05
N GLY A 103 19.58 1.38 5.61
CA GLY A 103 20.88 2.03 5.63
C GLY A 103 21.97 1.19 6.30
N ILE A 104 21.65 0.51 7.42
CA ILE A 104 22.57 -0.42 8.09
C ILE A 104 22.93 -1.59 7.17
N GLY A 105 21.93 -2.16 6.48
CA GLY A 105 22.14 -3.25 5.52
C GLY A 105 23.05 -2.82 4.36
N LEU A 106 22.79 -1.64 3.78
CA LEU A 106 23.59 -1.07 2.69
C LEU A 106 25.02 -0.77 3.13
N LEU A 107 25.21 -0.20 4.32
CA LEU A 107 26.52 0.10 4.88
C LEU A 107 27.32 -1.20 5.11
N THR A 108 26.66 -2.25 5.61
CA THR A 108 27.28 -3.58 5.79
C THR A 108 27.65 -4.23 4.46
N ALA A 109 26.89 -3.95 3.40
CA ALA A 109 27.17 -4.41 2.04
C ALA A 109 28.26 -3.60 1.33
N GLY A 110 28.76 -2.50 1.92
CA GLY A 110 29.70 -1.57 1.29
C GLY A 110 29.06 -0.68 0.22
N GLU A 111 27.73 -0.55 0.20
CA GLU A 111 27.01 0.32 -0.71
C GLU A 111 26.87 1.74 -0.11
N ASP A 112 28.00 2.39 0.16
CA ASP A 112 28.06 3.59 1.00
C ASP A 112 27.23 4.76 0.47
N ALA A 113 27.22 5.01 -0.84
CA ALA A 113 26.42 6.09 -1.44
C ALA A 113 24.89 5.89 -1.24
N ARG A 114 24.42 4.64 -1.33
CA ARG A 114 23.01 4.30 -1.07
C ARG A 114 22.71 4.35 0.42
N ALA A 115 23.67 3.95 1.26
CA ALA A 115 23.54 4.08 2.71
C ALA A 115 23.41 5.56 3.13
N VAL A 116 24.20 6.47 2.52
CA VAL A 116 24.08 7.92 2.74
C VAL A 116 22.68 8.41 2.41
N GLU A 117 22.12 8.01 1.27
CA GLU A 117 20.75 8.40 0.89
C GLU A 117 19.71 7.90 1.89
N ALA A 118 19.77 6.61 2.25
CA ALA A 118 18.84 5.99 3.20
C ALA A 118 18.90 6.66 4.58
N PHE A 119 20.10 6.84 5.14
CA PHE A 119 20.26 7.49 6.44
C PHE A 119 19.91 8.98 6.39
N THR A 120 20.18 9.69 5.29
CA THR A 120 19.79 11.10 5.15
C THR A 120 18.28 11.23 5.20
N ARG A 121 17.55 10.43 4.41
CA ARG A 121 16.08 10.43 4.43
C ARG A 121 15.53 10.04 5.81
N SER A 122 16.15 9.06 6.47
CA SER A 122 15.78 8.66 7.83
C SER A 122 15.91 9.82 8.83
N VAL A 123 17.08 10.47 8.87
CA VAL A 123 17.33 11.62 9.74
C VAL A 123 16.37 12.77 9.41
N ASP A 124 16.18 13.09 8.14
CA ASP A 124 15.31 14.19 7.72
C ASP A 124 13.85 13.94 8.13
N LEU A 125 13.33 12.71 7.99
CA LEU A 125 11.98 12.35 8.43
C LEU A 125 11.83 12.47 9.96
N MET A 126 12.84 12.04 10.72
CA MET A 126 12.83 12.22 12.19
C MET A 126 12.91 13.68 12.59
N GLU A 127 13.74 14.50 11.94
CA GLU A 127 13.87 15.93 12.21
C GLU A 127 12.63 16.73 11.82
N GLN A 128 11.88 16.30 10.80
CA GLN A 128 10.64 16.94 10.37
C GLN A 128 9.44 16.57 11.26
N ASN A 129 9.49 15.42 11.92
CA ASN A 129 8.38 14.88 12.73
C ASN A 129 8.82 14.67 14.19
N LEU A 130 9.58 15.63 14.75
CA LEU A 130 10.13 15.55 16.11
C LEU A 130 9.08 15.38 17.20
N ASP A 131 7.85 15.83 16.96
CA ASP A 131 6.72 15.64 17.85
C ASP A 131 6.30 14.17 17.99
N ASP A 132 6.64 13.32 17.02
CA ASP A 132 6.39 11.88 17.02
C ASP A 132 7.64 11.04 17.38
N VAL A 133 8.83 11.66 17.41
CA VAL A 133 10.07 10.97 17.80
C VAL A 133 10.04 10.67 19.29
N ASN A 134 9.82 9.41 19.64
CA ASN A 134 9.86 8.94 21.03
C ASN A 134 11.23 8.38 21.43
N ASN A 135 12.05 7.96 20.45
CA ASN A 135 13.36 7.36 20.69
C ASN A 135 14.48 8.13 19.97
N TYR A 136 15.08 9.08 20.67
CA TYR A 136 16.21 9.87 20.16
C TYR A 136 17.51 9.06 20.04
N ASP A 137 17.58 7.84 20.59
CA ASP A 137 18.75 6.98 20.38
C ASP A 137 18.85 6.52 18.93
N ILE A 138 17.72 6.27 18.26
CA ILE A 138 17.71 5.90 16.84
C ILE A 138 18.18 7.08 15.99
N LEU A 139 17.71 8.31 16.27
CA LEU A 139 18.18 9.52 15.59
C LEU A 139 19.68 9.74 15.80
N ALA A 140 20.17 9.58 17.04
CA ALA A 140 21.60 9.68 17.33
C ALA A 140 22.42 8.63 16.57
N ASP A 141 21.99 7.37 16.59
CA ASP A 141 22.69 6.31 15.88
C ASP A 141 22.62 6.49 14.36
N ALA A 142 21.49 6.95 13.82
CA ALA A 142 21.36 7.31 12.40
C ALA A 142 22.34 8.43 12.01
N LEU A 143 22.54 9.46 12.85
CA LEU A 143 23.55 10.50 12.63
C LEU A 143 24.98 9.94 12.63
N ALA A 144 25.31 9.04 13.56
CA ALA A 144 26.63 8.42 13.63
C ALA A 144 26.89 7.51 12.42
N ASN A 145 25.92 6.67 12.02
CA ASN A 145 26.04 5.82 10.84
C ASN A 145 26.03 6.64 9.53
N LEU A 146 25.28 7.74 9.47
CA LEU A 146 25.34 8.67 8.35
C LEU A 146 26.72 9.33 8.25
N ALA A 147 27.35 9.65 9.38
CA ALA A 147 28.72 10.16 9.38
C ALA A 147 29.71 9.14 8.81
N LEU A 148 29.57 7.87 9.20
CA LEU A 148 30.39 6.76 8.69
C LEU A 148 30.15 6.51 7.19
N ALA A 149 28.90 6.44 6.75
CA ALA A 149 28.53 6.26 5.35
C ALA A 149 29.07 7.41 4.47
N ASN A 150 28.97 8.66 4.94
CA ASN A 150 29.55 9.81 4.23
C ASN A 150 31.07 9.72 4.17
N PHE A 151 31.73 9.29 5.24
CA PHE A 151 33.18 9.14 5.26
C PHE A 151 33.65 8.08 4.26
N ASN A 152 33.00 6.92 4.25
CA ASN A 152 33.30 5.83 3.30
C ASN A 152 33.04 6.24 1.85
N ALA A 153 32.00 7.06 1.62
CA ALA A 153 31.68 7.64 0.31
C ALA A 153 32.52 8.89 -0.05
N GLU A 154 33.60 9.18 0.69
CA GLU A 154 34.53 10.30 0.48
C GLU A 154 33.91 11.71 0.67
N PHE A 155 32.72 11.81 1.27
CA PHE A 155 32.05 13.05 1.66
C PHE A 155 32.49 13.55 3.05
N ASP A 156 33.79 13.81 3.17
CA ASP A 156 34.48 14.17 4.43
C ASP A 156 33.87 15.34 5.20
N VAL A 157 33.38 16.37 4.51
CA VAL A 157 32.82 17.57 5.15
C VAL A 157 31.51 17.24 5.85
N ASP A 158 30.64 16.50 5.16
CA ASP A 158 29.36 16.04 5.67
C ASP A 158 29.55 15.02 6.79
N ALA A 159 30.48 14.07 6.61
CA ALA A 159 30.83 13.10 7.65
C ALA A 159 31.20 13.79 8.98
N ARG A 160 32.10 14.77 8.94
CA ARG A 160 32.52 15.54 10.12
C ARG A 160 31.39 16.37 10.70
N LYS A 161 30.50 16.90 9.86
CA LYS A 161 29.33 17.65 10.32
C LYS A 161 28.37 16.75 11.11
N ARG A 162 28.01 15.58 10.55
CA ARG A 162 27.11 14.62 11.21
C ARG A 162 27.69 14.04 12.49
N MET A 163 29.01 13.79 12.52
CA MET A 163 29.68 13.35 13.75
C MET A 163 29.62 14.40 14.86
N LYS A 164 29.68 15.70 14.52
CA LYS A 164 29.49 16.78 15.51
C LYS A 164 28.06 16.85 16.01
N ASP A 165 27.08 16.70 15.13
CA ASP A 165 25.66 16.66 15.50
C ASP A 165 25.40 15.48 16.47
N PHE A 166 25.97 14.29 16.19
CA PHE A 166 25.97 13.16 17.11
C PHE A 166 26.63 13.50 18.47
N ALA A 167 27.80 14.14 18.46
CA ALA A 167 28.50 14.54 19.68
C ALA A 167 27.73 15.55 20.55
N HIS A 168 26.88 16.39 19.95
CA HIS A 168 26.01 17.31 20.69
C HIS A 168 24.86 16.56 21.37
N LEU A 169 24.29 15.57 20.68
CA LEU A 169 23.19 14.75 21.19
C LEU A 169 23.64 13.68 22.20
N ARG A 170 24.86 13.15 22.04
CA ARG A 170 25.47 12.11 22.87
C ARG A 170 26.93 12.47 23.26
N PRO A 171 27.12 13.47 24.12
CA PRO A 171 28.45 14.00 24.47
C PRO A 171 29.34 13.06 25.29
N ASP A 172 28.77 11.97 25.81
CA ASP A 172 29.47 10.94 26.59
C ASP A 172 29.41 9.55 25.94
N ALA A 173 28.95 9.44 24.68
CA ALA A 173 28.96 8.18 23.96
C ALA A 173 30.38 7.79 23.51
N GLU A 174 30.64 6.50 23.58
CA GLU A 174 31.83 5.85 23.02
C GLU A 174 31.42 5.06 21.79
N LEU A 175 32.15 5.24 20.68
CA LEU A 175 31.94 4.50 19.44
C LEU A 175 33.00 3.40 19.29
N ASP A 176 32.61 2.29 18.68
CA ASP A 176 33.49 1.14 18.46
C ASP A 176 34.64 1.49 17.49
N PRO A 177 35.91 1.40 17.93
CA PRO A 177 37.07 1.67 17.09
C PRO A 177 37.26 0.70 15.92
N GLU A 178 36.65 -0.48 15.97
CA GLU A 178 36.68 -1.43 14.85
C GLU A 178 35.69 -1.02 13.74
N LYS A 179 34.60 -0.33 14.11
CA LYS A 179 33.56 0.12 13.17
C LYS A 179 33.85 1.50 12.58
N TYR A 180 34.42 2.42 13.36
CA TYR A 180 34.62 3.82 12.95
C TYR A 180 36.08 4.14 12.68
N ASP A 181 36.34 4.85 11.57
CA ASP A 181 37.69 5.32 11.25
C ASP A 181 38.25 6.25 12.33
N LYS A 182 39.57 6.17 12.55
CA LYS A 182 40.29 6.99 13.54
C LYS A 182 40.01 8.48 13.37
N THR A 183 39.90 8.96 12.15
CA THR A 183 39.61 10.36 11.82
C THR A 183 38.26 10.80 12.39
N LEU A 184 37.23 9.97 12.26
CA LEU A 184 35.90 10.25 12.82
C LEU A 184 35.91 10.23 14.35
N LEU A 185 36.63 9.29 14.95
CA LEU A 185 36.80 9.22 16.40
C LEU A 185 37.54 10.43 16.97
N GLU A 186 38.55 10.93 16.26
CA GLU A 186 39.23 12.19 16.60
C GLU A 186 38.26 13.38 16.53
N VAL A 187 37.42 13.47 15.48
CA VAL A 187 36.39 14.51 15.40
C VAL A 187 35.37 14.43 16.53
N LEU A 188 34.91 13.22 16.87
CA LEU A 188 34.00 13.00 17.99
C LEU A 188 34.63 13.52 19.30
N LYS A 189 35.85 13.07 19.59
CA LYS A 189 36.57 13.46 20.82
C LYS A 189 36.79 14.96 20.91
N ASP A 190 37.27 15.59 19.83
CA ASP A 190 37.50 17.03 19.77
C ASP A 190 36.22 17.83 20.02
N GLU A 191 35.10 17.37 19.46
CA GLU A 191 33.82 18.03 19.66
C GLU A 191 33.28 17.80 21.07
N GLN A 192 33.35 16.58 21.62
CA GLN A 192 32.99 16.29 23.01
C GLN A 192 33.79 17.15 24.00
N GLU A 193 35.10 17.34 23.78
CA GLU A 193 35.92 18.26 24.58
C GLU A 193 35.45 19.72 24.47
N LYS A 194 34.98 20.15 23.29
CA LYS A 194 34.38 21.49 23.13
C LYS A 194 33.07 21.58 23.91
N VAL A 195 32.18 20.58 23.83
CA VAL A 195 30.93 20.55 24.61
C VAL A 195 31.25 20.66 26.10
N LYS A 196 32.19 19.85 26.61
CA LYS A 196 32.62 19.85 28.02
C LYS A 196 33.22 21.19 28.45
N ARG A 197 34.09 21.79 27.64
CA ARG A 197 34.70 23.11 27.93
C ARG A 197 33.69 24.26 27.85
N ALA A 198 32.75 24.19 26.90
CA ALA A 198 31.73 25.19 26.73
C ALA A 198 30.71 25.18 27.87
N LYS A 199 30.53 24.04 28.57
CA LYS A 199 29.53 23.84 29.62
C LYS A 199 28.11 24.11 29.10
N PHE A 200 27.14 24.13 30.02
CA PHE A 200 25.74 24.33 29.71
C PHE A 200 25.41 25.78 29.30
N GLY A 201 24.36 25.91 28.50
CA GLY A 201 23.66 27.17 28.20
C GLY A 201 22.40 27.33 29.04
N LYS A 202 21.80 28.52 29.00
CA LYS A 202 20.52 28.83 29.65
C LYS A 202 19.44 29.07 28.60
N LEU A 203 18.32 28.37 28.70
CA LEU A 203 17.17 28.50 27.81
C LEU A 203 15.98 29.02 28.60
N GLU A 204 15.48 30.18 28.22
CA GLU A 204 14.24 30.77 28.73
C GLU A 204 13.13 30.48 27.71
N ILE A 205 12.21 29.58 28.05
CA ILE A 205 11.22 29.03 27.14
C ILE A 205 9.83 29.45 27.62
N THR A 206 9.12 30.18 26.77
CA THR A 206 7.70 30.51 26.95
C THR A 206 6.88 29.85 25.85
N ALA A 207 5.57 29.74 26.06
CA ALA A 207 4.66 29.21 25.06
C ALA A 207 3.35 29.99 25.05
N SER A 208 2.67 29.94 23.91
CA SER A 208 1.32 30.50 23.71
C SER A 208 0.24 29.86 24.59
N GLU A 209 0.48 28.65 25.10
CA GLU A 209 -0.33 27.97 26.14
C GLU A 209 0.49 27.86 27.44
N GLU A 210 -0.09 28.24 28.58
CA GLU A 210 0.55 28.07 29.88
C GLU A 210 0.60 26.58 30.29
N GLY A 211 1.69 26.18 30.95
CA GLY A 211 1.83 24.81 31.44
C GLY A 211 2.15 23.77 30.34
N ALA A 212 2.54 24.21 29.15
CA ALA A 212 2.96 23.31 28.07
C ALA A 212 4.25 22.57 28.45
N LYS A 213 4.30 21.26 28.26
CA LYS A 213 5.45 20.41 28.60
C LYS A 213 6.59 20.63 27.61
N VAL A 214 7.80 20.82 28.12
CA VAL A 214 9.02 21.02 27.33
C VAL A 214 9.88 19.77 27.39
N PHE A 215 10.30 19.30 26.22
CA PHE A 215 11.24 18.20 26.03
C PHE A 215 12.46 18.71 25.26
N ILE A 216 13.65 18.30 25.68
CA ILE A 216 14.91 18.54 24.96
C ILE A 216 15.54 17.19 24.70
N ASP A 217 15.77 16.86 23.43
CA ASP A 217 16.32 15.56 23.00
C ASP A 217 15.55 14.35 23.55
N GLY A 218 14.22 14.50 23.67
CA GLY A 218 13.30 13.50 24.22
C GLY A 218 13.19 13.47 25.75
N ILE A 219 13.99 14.26 26.46
CA ILE A 219 13.98 14.31 27.93
C ILE A 219 13.04 15.43 28.40
N GLU A 220 12.02 15.10 29.20
CA GLU A 220 11.12 16.10 29.81
C GLU A 220 11.91 17.00 30.78
N LYS A 221 11.88 18.32 30.53
CA LYS A 221 12.56 19.33 31.35
C LYS A 221 11.62 20.06 32.31
N GLY A 222 10.32 20.08 32.03
CA GLY A 222 9.31 20.76 32.86
C GLY A 222 8.18 21.35 32.02
N ALA A 223 7.50 22.36 32.56
CA ALA A 223 6.38 23.04 31.90
C ALA A 223 6.62 24.56 31.78
N THR A 224 6.12 25.19 30.71
CA THR A 224 6.28 26.63 30.44
C THR A 224 5.45 27.51 31.40
N PRO A 225 5.93 28.73 31.73
CA PRO A 225 7.26 29.28 31.45
C PRO A 225 8.37 28.52 32.19
N LEU A 226 9.43 28.14 31.47
CA LEU A 226 10.50 27.31 31.97
C LEU A 226 11.86 27.96 31.74
N THR A 227 12.75 27.88 32.72
CA THR A 227 14.18 28.16 32.52
C THR A 227 14.96 26.87 32.69
N VAL A 228 15.68 26.45 31.64
CA VAL A 228 16.54 25.26 31.64
C VAL A 228 17.99 25.71 31.63
N GLU A 229 18.80 25.25 32.58
CA GLU A 229 20.21 25.69 32.74
C GLU A 229 21.23 24.56 32.52
N ASP A 230 20.77 23.37 32.15
CA ASP A 230 21.55 22.14 32.04
C ASP A 230 21.61 21.57 30.61
N VAL A 231 21.39 22.41 29.59
CA VAL A 231 21.48 21.98 28.18
C VAL A 231 22.90 22.20 27.64
N GLY A 232 23.47 21.16 27.04
CA GLY A 232 24.83 21.18 26.48
C GLY A 232 25.03 22.26 25.42
N PHE A 233 26.28 22.62 25.15
CA PHE A 233 26.60 23.41 23.96
C PHE A 233 26.43 22.54 22.71
N GLY A 234 25.71 23.02 21.71
CA GLY A 234 25.57 22.29 20.45
C GLY A 234 24.20 22.41 19.81
N THR A 235 23.94 21.51 18.88
CA THR A 235 22.64 21.30 18.24
C THR A 235 21.78 20.38 19.12
N HIS A 236 20.56 20.79 19.40
CA HIS A 236 19.58 20.04 20.20
C HIS A 236 18.19 20.14 19.55
N TYR A 237 17.28 19.25 19.94
CA TYR A 237 15.91 19.24 19.44
C TYR A 237 14.95 19.56 20.57
N MET A 238 14.13 20.60 20.38
CA MET A 238 13.14 21.04 21.35
C MET A 238 11.74 20.68 20.88
N VAL A 239 10.94 20.12 21.78
CA VAL A 239 9.52 19.83 21.57
C VAL A 239 8.73 20.43 22.73
N VAL A 240 7.72 21.24 22.43
CA VAL A 240 6.81 21.84 23.42
C VAL A 240 5.40 21.36 23.14
N ARG A 241 4.76 20.69 24.10
CA ARG A 241 3.42 20.07 23.96
C ARG A 241 2.41 20.73 24.90
N GLY A 242 1.34 21.29 24.34
CA GLY A 242 0.20 21.83 25.09
C GLY A 242 -0.75 20.74 25.59
N ALA A 243 -1.60 21.06 26.56
CA ALA A 243 -2.62 20.15 27.07
C ALA A 243 -3.72 19.89 26.02
N SER A 244 -3.92 20.85 25.11
CA SER A 244 -4.84 20.78 23.97
C SER A 244 -4.39 19.83 22.85
N GLY A 245 -3.18 19.27 22.92
CA GLY A 245 -2.59 18.42 21.87
C GLY A 245 -1.84 19.20 20.79
N ASN A 246 -1.81 20.54 20.86
CA ASN A 246 -0.96 21.36 20.00
C ASN A 246 0.52 21.17 20.34
N VAL A 247 1.39 21.27 19.32
CA VAL A 247 2.83 21.03 19.46
C VAL A 247 3.62 22.13 18.76
N TYR A 248 4.81 22.41 19.29
CA TYR A 248 5.84 23.22 18.66
C TYR A 248 7.15 22.43 18.65
N THR A 249 7.82 22.36 17.51
CA THR A 249 9.10 21.66 17.37
C THR A 249 10.14 22.61 16.78
N GLU A 250 11.38 22.54 17.28
CA GLU A 250 12.47 23.37 16.76
C GLU A 250 13.82 22.68 16.96
N LYS A 251 14.65 22.71 15.91
CA LYS A 251 16.08 22.37 16.01
C LYS A 251 16.85 23.59 16.49
N ILE A 252 17.27 23.57 17.75
CA ILE A 252 17.90 24.72 18.41
C ILE A 252 19.42 24.58 18.45
N ARG A 253 20.12 25.72 18.42
CA ARG A 253 21.57 25.78 18.64
C ARG A 253 21.86 26.49 19.97
N VAL A 254 22.29 25.71 20.95
CA VAL A 254 22.56 26.16 22.32
C VAL A 254 23.96 26.72 22.44
N ARG A 255 24.07 27.93 22.99
CA ARG A 255 25.33 28.59 23.31
C ARG A 255 25.72 28.25 24.74
N GLY A 256 26.90 27.67 24.91
CA GLY A 256 27.44 27.36 26.23
C GLY A 256 27.88 28.61 27.01
N ARG A 257 28.53 28.35 28.15
CA ARG A 257 29.08 29.31 29.11
C ARG A 257 28.00 30.13 29.81
N GLY A 258 26.85 29.51 30.09
CA GLY A 258 25.74 30.15 30.80
C GLY A 258 25.07 31.28 30.02
N LYS A 259 25.29 31.38 28.71
CA LYS A 259 24.61 32.38 27.87
C LYS A 259 23.12 32.08 27.83
N SER A 260 22.30 33.11 28.06
CA SER A 260 20.84 33.00 27.99
C SER A 260 20.34 33.18 26.56
N GLN A 261 19.40 32.32 26.14
CA GLN A 261 18.66 32.39 24.89
C GLN A 261 17.17 32.27 25.20
N LYS A 262 16.36 33.10 24.53
CA LYS A 262 14.91 33.10 24.67
C LYS A 262 14.27 32.39 23.49
N PHE A 263 13.29 31.55 23.78
CA PHE A 263 12.47 30.85 22.80
C PHE A 263 11.00 31.06 23.14
N GLU A 264 10.22 31.47 22.14
CA GLU A 264 8.79 31.68 22.26
C GLU A 264 8.09 30.64 21.37
N ALA A 265 7.44 29.65 22.00
CA ALA A 265 6.78 28.55 21.30
C ALA A 265 5.33 28.90 20.94
N GLU A 266 5.10 29.14 19.65
CA GLU A 266 3.76 29.27 19.08
C GLU A 266 3.22 27.87 18.78
N LEU A 267 2.34 27.37 19.66
CA LEU A 267 1.77 26.02 19.56
C LEU A 267 0.69 26.03 18.49
N ALA A 268 0.87 25.19 17.47
CA ALA A 268 -0.14 24.93 16.46
C ALA A 268 -0.59 23.47 16.55
N GLN A 269 -1.70 23.15 15.89
CA GLN A 269 -2.00 21.74 15.64
C GLN A 269 -0.80 21.12 14.94
N SER A 270 -0.39 19.92 15.38
CA SER A 270 0.70 19.20 14.71
C SER A 270 0.37 19.10 13.23
N THR A 271 1.07 19.91 12.43
CA THR A 271 1.14 19.73 10.99
C THR A 271 2.18 18.65 10.80
N ALA A 272 1.80 17.39 11.05
CA ALA A 272 2.53 16.27 10.49
C ALA A 272 2.64 16.58 8.99
N ASN A 273 3.82 16.99 8.55
CA ASN A 273 4.11 17.23 7.15
C ASN A 273 4.23 15.84 6.55
N VAL A 274 3.06 15.25 6.25
CA VAL A 274 2.96 13.99 5.54
C VAL A 274 3.11 14.27 4.05
N GLU A 275 4.27 14.78 3.66
CA GLU A 275 4.72 14.65 2.27
C GLU A 275 5.37 13.27 2.13
N GLY A 276 4.54 12.26 1.82
CA GLY A 276 5.00 10.95 1.37
C GLY A 276 4.41 9.71 2.06
N ALA A 277 3.64 9.85 3.14
CA ALA A 277 3.07 8.69 3.87
C ALA A 277 1.53 8.66 3.98
N THR A 278 0.83 9.53 3.24
CA THR A 278 -0.65 9.48 3.13
C THR A 278 -1.13 8.72 1.90
N GLU A 279 -0.22 8.32 1.00
CA GLU A 279 -0.61 7.62 -0.22
C GLU A 279 -0.39 6.13 -0.01
N LEU A 280 -1.52 5.41 0.07
CA LEU A 280 -1.57 3.99 -0.24
C LEU A 280 -0.62 3.70 -1.43
N PRO A 281 0.14 2.59 -1.43
CA PRO A 281 1.06 2.29 -2.52
C PRO A 281 0.39 2.49 -3.88
N SER A 282 1.06 3.14 -4.84
CA SER A 282 0.45 3.49 -6.13
C SER A 282 -0.18 2.29 -6.84
N TYR A 283 0.49 1.12 -6.78
CA TYR A 283 -0.05 -0.13 -7.31
C TYR A 283 -1.37 -0.57 -6.65
N TYR A 284 -1.55 -0.27 -5.36
CA TYR A 284 -2.77 -0.58 -4.61
C TYR A 284 -3.88 0.42 -4.95
N VAL A 285 -3.56 1.70 -5.09
CA VAL A 285 -4.50 2.73 -5.58
C VAL A 285 -4.96 2.40 -6.99
N ASP A 286 -4.05 2.04 -7.88
CA ASP A 286 -4.33 1.62 -9.25
C ASP A 286 -5.20 0.36 -9.27
N LEU A 287 -4.93 -0.62 -8.42
CA LEU A 287 -5.75 -1.82 -8.26
C LEU A 287 -7.19 -1.48 -7.87
N LEU A 288 -7.37 -0.59 -6.88
CA LEU A 288 -8.70 -0.14 -6.46
C LEU A 288 -9.42 0.59 -7.60
N ASN A 289 -8.74 1.53 -8.25
CA ASN A 289 -9.29 2.28 -9.39
C ASN A 289 -9.70 1.35 -10.54
N GLN A 290 -8.87 0.36 -10.88
CA GLN A 290 -9.13 -0.56 -11.96
C GLN A 290 -10.29 -1.52 -11.64
N THR A 291 -10.32 -2.11 -10.44
CA THR A 291 -11.42 -3.00 -10.03
C THR A 291 -12.76 -2.26 -10.00
N LYS A 292 -12.75 -1.00 -9.56
CA LYS A 292 -13.94 -0.13 -9.45
C LYS A 292 -14.62 0.16 -10.78
N THR A 293 -13.89 0.11 -11.90
CA THR A 293 -14.49 0.25 -13.24
C THR A 293 -15.53 -0.84 -13.55
N GLY A 294 -15.41 -2.00 -12.88
CA GLY A 294 -16.18 -3.20 -13.17
C GLY A 294 -15.82 -3.85 -14.52
N LYS A 295 -14.79 -3.35 -15.22
CA LYS A 295 -14.36 -3.86 -16.54
C LYS A 295 -12.85 -4.06 -16.56
N TRP A 296 -12.42 -5.31 -16.67
CA TRP A 296 -10.99 -5.61 -16.68
C TRP A 296 -10.72 -6.96 -17.35
N GLY A 297 -9.51 -7.09 -17.88
CA GLY A 297 -8.97 -8.33 -18.44
C GLY A 297 -7.71 -8.77 -17.70
N GLY A 298 -6.76 -9.36 -18.41
CA GLY A 298 -5.46 -9.77 -17.84
C GLY A 298 -4.62 -8.63 -17.23
N SER A 299 -4.95 -7.37 -17.51
CA SER A 299 -4.25 -6.19 -16.96
C SER A 299 -4.36 -6.04 -15.44
N LEU A 300 -5.27 -6.75 -14.79
CA LEU A 300 -5.42 -6.72 -13.33
C LEU A 300 -4.39 -7.63 -12.61
N LEU A 301 -3.88 -8.65 -13.31
CA LEU A 301 -3.03 -9.69 -12.72
C LEU A 301 -1.71 -9.16 -12.12
N PRO A 302 -0.99 -8.20 -12.73
CA PRO A 302 0.24 -7.67 -12.15
C PRO A 302 0.01 -7.05 -10.76
N TYR A 303 -1.05 -6.27 -10.61
CA TYR A 303 -1.39 -5.61 -9.34
C TYR A 303 -1.80 -6.61 -8.25
N LEU A 304 -2.56 -7.64 -8.63
CA LEU A 304 -2.96 -8.72 -7.70
C LEU A 304 -1.76 -9.58 -7.28
N THR A 305 -0.83 -9.82 -8.20
CA THR A 305 0.41 -10.56 -7.93
C THR A 305 1.29 -9.76 -6.96
N GLU A 306 1.46 -8.46 -7.21
CA GLU A 306 2.22 -7.57 -6.34
C GLU A 306 1.61 -7.51 -4.93
N LEU A 307 0.29 -7.33 -4.83
CA LEU A 307 -0.40 -7.33 -3.54
C LEU A 307 -0.23 -8.66 -2.80
N ALA A 308 -0.35 -9.79 -3.49
CA ALA A 308 -0.17 -11.12 -2.87
C ALA A 308 1.27 -11.31 -2.37
N ASN A 309 2.27 -10.84 -3.12
CA ASN A 309 3.68 -10.91 -2.73
C ASN A 309 3.97 -10.04 -1.51
N GLN A 310 3.51 -8.78 -1.51
CA GLN A 310 3.74 -7.82 -0.43
C GLN A 310 3.03 -8.22 0.86
N THR A 311 1.83 -8.82 0.76
CA THR A 311 1.05 -9.25 1.94
C THR A 311 1.34 -10.69 2.36
N GLY A 312 2.06 -11.47 1.55
CA GLY A 312 2.24 -12.91 1.75
C GLY A 312 0.92 -13.71 1.68
N SER A 313 -0.10 -13.17 1.01
CA SER A 313 -1.43 -13.78 0.94
C SER A 313 -1.50 -14.84 -0.16
N ALA A 314 -1.99 -16.03 0.19
CA ALA A 314 -2.25 -17.08 -0.78
C ALA A 314 -3.45 -16.74 -1.70
N TYR A 315 -4.39 -15.95 -1.19
CA TYR A 315 -5.57 -15.49 -1.92
C TYR A 315 -5.87 -14.02 -1.67
N VAL A 316 -6.39 -13.36 -2.71
CA VAL A 316 -6.93 -12.00 -2.61
C VAL A 316 -8.41 -12.04 -2.99
N GLY A 317 -9.29 -11.65 -2.08
CA GLY A 317 -10.74 -11.56 -2.30
C GLY A 317 -11.22 -10.12 -2.45
N TRP A 318 -12.22 -9.88 -3.28
CA TRP A 318 -12.89 -8.58 -3.34
C TRP A 318 -14.33 -8.70 -3.80
N VAL A 319 -15.09 -7.63 -3.59
CA VAL A 319 -16.52 -7.58 -3.90
C VAL A 319 -16.84 -6.27 -4.61
N LEU A 320 -17.53 -6.36 -5.75
CA LEU A 320 -18.05 -5.21 -6.48
C LEU A 320 -19.57 -5.17 -6.37
N MET A 321 -20.08 -4.02 -5.94
CA MET A 321 -21.51 -3.79 -5.77
C MET A 321 -22.08 -2.89 -6.85
N TYR A 322 -23.30 -3.20 -7.29
CA TYR A 322 -24.05 -2.38 -8.25
C TYR A 322 -25.54 -2.50 -7.97
N ARG A 323 -26.32 -1.57 -8.52
CA ARG A 323 -27.78 -1.60 -8.44
C ARG A 323 -28.38 -2.25 -9.68
N GLU A 324 -29.30 -3.18 -9.48
CA GLU A 324 -30.10 -3.77 -10.56
C GLU A 324 -31.58 -3.68 -10.16
N GLY A 325 -32.30 -2.73 -10.75
CA GLY A 325 -33.67 -2.39 -10.36
C GLY A 325 -33.76 -1.88 -8.91
N THR A 326 -34.53 -2.58 -8.09
CA THR A 326 -34.71 -2.25 -6.66
C THR A 326 -33.75 -2.98 -5.73
N SER A 327 -32.96 -3.91 -6.27
CA SER A 327 -32.05 -4.74 -5.48
C SER A 327 -30.60 -4.32 -5.70
N TYR A 328 -29.79 -4.57 -4.68
CA TYR A 328 -28.34 -4.41 -4.75
C TYR A 328 -27.74 -5.77 -5.09
N LYS A 329 -26.74 -5.78 -5.96
CA LYS A 329 -26.01 -6.98 -6.37
C LYS A 329 -24.58 -6.86 -5.88
N ALA A 330 -24.02 -7.94 -5.37
CA ALA A 330 -22.61 -8.04 -5.03
C ALA A 330 -21.98 -9.18 -5.81
N ALA A 331 -21.03 -8.85 -6.67
CA ALA A 331 -20.23 -9.80 -7.44
C ALA A 331 -18.93 -10.07 -6.66
N PRO A 332 -18.73 -11.27 -6.09
CA PRO A 332 -17.51 -11.61 -5.39
C PRO A 332 -16.46 -12.20 -6.34
N PHE A 333 -15.19 -11.95 -6.05
CA PHE A 333 -14.06 -12.46 -6.81
C PHE A 333 -12.97 -12.97 -5.88
N VAL A 334 -12.21 -13.95 -6.34
CA VAL A 334 -11.02 -14.48 -5.66
C VAL A 334 -9.90 -14.68 -6.65
N TYR A 335 -8.72 -14.14 -6.32
CA TYR A 335 -7.45 -14.42 -6.98
C TYR A 335 -6.66 -15.46 -6.18
N SER A 336 -6.01 -16.40 -6.89
CA SER A 336 -5.08 -17.37 -6.31
C SER A 336 -3.65 -17.05 -6.74
N ALA A 337 -2.77 -16.75 -5.78
CA ALA A 337 -1.37 -16.44 -6.06
C ALA A 337 -0.62 -17.64 -6.66
N ALA A 338 -0.91 -18.85 -6.17
CA ALA A 338 -0.27 -20.08 -6.65
C ALA A 338 -0.65 -20.43 -8.10
N LYS A 339 -1.88 -20.14 -8.52
CA LYS A 339 -2.37 -20.43 -9.87
C LYS A 339 -2.28 -19.24 -10.82
N ASN A 340 -2.04 -18.04 -10.28
CA ASN A 340 -2.12 -16.76 -10.97
C ASN A 340 -3.42 -16.60 -11.78
N GLN A 341 -4.55 -16.93 -11.16
CA GLN A 341 -5.88 -16.97 -11.79
C GLN A 341 -6.91 -16.26 -10.92
N VAL A 342 -7.89 -15.63 -11.58
CA VAL A 342 -9.06 -15.00 -10.94
C VAL A 342 -10.30 -15.82 -11.22
N ALA A 343 -11.14 -16.02 -10.20
CA ALA A 343 -12.46 -16.63 -10.32
C ALA A 343 -13.57 -15.65 -9.91
N GLN A 344 -14.62 -15.56 -10.74
CA GLN A 344 -15.84 -14.82 -10.41
C GLN A 344 -16.86 -15.76 -9.75
N LEU A 345 -17.31 -15.39 -8.57
CA LEU A 345 -18.22 -16.20 -7.77
C LEU A 345 -19.69 -15.81 -8.05
N GLU A 346 -20.62 -16.58 -7.46
CA GLU A 346 -22.04 -16.34 -7.64
C GLU A 346 -22.46 -14.98 -7.06
N VAL A 347 -23.23 -14.21 -7.86
CA VAL A 347 -23.70 -12.88 -7.49
C VAL A 347 -24.74 -12.98 -6.39
N VAL A 348 -24.50 -12.29 -5.29
CA VAL A 348 -25.41 -12.24 -4.14
C VAL A 348 -26.33 -11.03 -4.28
N SER A 349 -27.64 -11.24 -4.14
CA SER A 349 -28.65 -10.16 -4.17
C SER A 349 -29.01 -9.72 -2.76
N PHE A 350 -29.05 -8.41 -2.54
CA PHE A 350 -29.40 -7.77 -1.27
C PHE A 350 -30.63 -6.88 -1.45
N ASN A 351 -31.51 -6.93 -0.45
CA ASN A 351 -32.56 -5.95 -0.22
C ASN A 351 -32.22 -5.22 1.09
N LEU A 352 -32.44 -3.91 1.17
CA LEU A 352 -32.10 -3.08 2.35
C LEU A 352 -32.91 -3.39 3.62
N GLU A 353 -33.71 -4.47 3.60
CA GLU A 353 -34.36 -5.00 4.78
C GLU A 353 -33.35 -5.73 5.68
N LEU A 354 -33.33 -5.40 6.97
CA LEU A 354 -32.33 -5.87 7.94
C LEU A 354 -32.17 -7.41 7.97
N SER A 355 -33.26 -8.16 7.83
CA SER A 355 -33.25 -9.63 7.83
C SER A 355 -32.58 -10.23 6.59
N ASN A 356 -32.76 -9.60 5.43
CA ASN A 356 -32.19 -10.04 4.16
C ASN A 356 -30.70 -9.64 4.04
N LEU A 357 -30.32 -8.52 4.65
CA LEU A 357 -28.94 -8.07 4.71
C LEU A 357 -28.04 -9.07 5.46
N ARG A 358 -28.46 -9.56 6.63
CA ARG A 358 -27.70 -10.58 7.39
C ARG A 358 -27.52 -11.88 6.58
N THR A 359 -28.56 -12.34 5.92
CA THR A 359 -28.54 -13.57 5.11
C THR A 359 -27.65 -13.41 3.88
N GLY A 360 -27.72 -12.26 3.21
CA GLY A 360 -26.85 -11.91 2.09
C GLY A 360 -25.39 -11.85 2.49
N VAL A 361 -25.06 -11.18 3.60
CA VAL A 361 -23.68 -11.12 4.12
C VAL A 361 -23.17 -12.51 4.50
N SER A 362 -23.97 -13.30 5.22
CA SER A 362 -23.57 -14.67 5.59
C SER A 362 -23.30 -15.55 4.37
N THR A 363 -24.11 -15.38 3.31
CA THR A 363 -23.91 -16.09 2.03
C THR A 363 -22.64 -15.63 1.36
N LEU A 364 -22.41 -14.31 1.28
CA LEU A 364 -21.22 -13.70 0.69
C LEU A 364 -19.94 -14.14 1.40
N THR A 365 -19.91 -14.08 2.74
CA THR A 365 -18.80 -14.58 3.57
C THR A 365 -18.52 -16.05 3.28
N LYS A 366 -19.56 -16.90 3.31
CA LYS A 366 -19.40 -18.34 3.05
C LYS A 366 -18.82 -18.60 1.66
N THR A 367 -19.36 -17.94 0.63
CA THR A 367 -18.90 -18.08 -0.75
C THR A 367 -17.44 -17.67 -0.91
N LEU A 368 -17.02 -16.55 -0.31
CA LEU A 368 -15.62 -16.12 -0.33
C LEU A 368 -14.70 -17.10 0.41
N VAL A 369 -15.06 -17.54 1.62
CA VAL A 369 -14.23 -18.47 2.38
C VAL A 369 -14.13 -19.83 1.68
N ASP A 370 -15.24 -20.37 1.17
CA ASP A 370 -15.23 -21.66 0.44
C ASP A 370 -14.31 -21.58 -0.80
N ALA A 371 -14.34 -20.44 -1.51
CA ALA A 371 -13.48 -20.18 -2.65
C ALA A 371 -12.00 -19.97 -2.27
N MET A 372 -11.70 -19.25 -1.18
CA MET A 372 -10.31 -19.07 -0.73
C MET A 372 -9.73 -20.34 -0.09
N ALA A 373 -10.55 -21.24 0.43
CA ALA A 373 -10.08 -22.51 0.98
C ALA A 373 -9.73 -23.54 -0.12
N THR A 374 -10.45 -23.54 -1.25
CA THR A 374 -10.33 -24.62 -2.26
C THR A 374 -10.11 -24.18 -3.71
N PHE A 375 -10.29 -22.89 -4.01
CA PHE A 375 -10.27 -22.26 -5.33
C PHE A 375 -11.18 -22.91 -6.40
N PRO A 376 -12.24 -22.23 -6.85
CA PRO A 376 -13.19 -22.80 -7.80
C PRO A 376 -12.71 -22.68 -9.25
N GLU A 377 -11.93 -23.65 -9.72
CA GLU A 377 -11.38 -23.68 -11.09
C GLU A 377 -12.44 -23.53 -12.20
N GLY A 378 -13.64 -24.07 -11.99
CA GLY A 378 -14.75 -23.96 -12.95
C GLY A 378 -15.37 -22.57 -13.08
N SER A 379 -14.90 -21.60 -12.29
CA SER A 379 -15.38 -20.21 -12.30
C SER A 379 -14.29 -19.20 -12.65
N VAL A 380 -13.17 -19.68 -13.21
CA VAL A 380 -12.06 -18.82 -13.67
C VAL A 380 -12.51 -17.93 -14.83
N VAL A 381 -12.11 -16.67 -14.77
CA VAL A 381 -12.42 -15.63 -15.75
C VAL A 381 -11.15 -14.92 -16.20
N THR A 382 -11.08 -14.57 -17.48
CA THR A 382 -9.97 -13.79 -18.07
C THR A 382 -10.38 -12.38 -18.45
N GLU A 383 -11.67 -12.17 -18.67
CA GLU A 383 -12.31 -10.89 -18.92
C GLU A 383 -13.56 -10.80 -18.06
N VAL A 384 -13.80 -9.63 -17.48
CA VAL A 384 -14.93 -9.37 -16.60
C VAL A 384 -15.56 -8.06 -16.99
N GLU A 385 -16.88 -8.10 -17.10
CA GLU A 385 -17.75 -6.93 -17.19
C GLU A 385 -18.89 -7.10 -16.18
N VAL A 386 -18.86 -6.31 -15.10
CA VAL A 386 -19.85 -6.35 -14.04
C VAL A 386 -21.04 -5.47 -14.42
N GLY A 387 -22.25 -6.04 -14.38
CA GLY A 387 -23.48 -5.28 -14.63
C GLY A 387 -24.01 -5.32 -16.06
N GLN A 388 -23.45 -6.15 -16.95
CA GLN A 388 -24.18 -6.65 -18.13
C GLN A 388 -24.35 -8.17 -18.03
N SER A 389 -25.52 -8.66 -18.45
CA SER A 389 -25.90 -10.07 -18.38
C SER A 389 -24.78 -10.99 -18.86
N ALA A 390 -24.51 -12.04 -18.11
CA ALA A 390 -23.49 -13.04 -18.40
C ALA A 390 -23.54 -13.50 -19.86
N VAL A 391 -22.52 -13.13 -20.64
CA VAL A 391 -22.25 -13.79 -21.92
C VAL A 391 -21.09 -14.76 -21.72
N ALA A 392 -21.49 -16.03 -21.71
CA ALA A 392 -20.72 -17.23 -22.03
C ALA A 392 -19.48 -17.56 -21.18
N ARG A 393 -19.71 -18.36 -20.14
CA ARG A 393 -18.78 -19.43 -19.75
C ARG A 393 -18.50 -20.30 -20.98
N THR A 394 -17.27 -20.30 -21.48
CA THR A 394 -16.83 -21.24 -22.53
C THR A 394 -16.81 -22.65 -21.93
N LYS A 395 -17.92 -23.39 -22.08
CA LYS A 395 -17.89 -24.85 -21.89
C LYS A 395 -17.18 -25.46 -23.09
N THR A 396 -16.10 -26.17 -22.82
CA THR A 396 -15.50 -27.15 -23.73
C THR A 396 -16.58 -28.14 -24.18
N THR A 397 -16.91 -28.17 -25.47
CA THR A 397 -17.65 -29.28 -26.07
C THR A 397 -16.82 -29.91 -27.18
N THR A 398 -16.47 -31.17 -26.94
CA THR A 398 -16.00 -32.19 -27.89
C THR A 398 -16.92 -32.26 -29.12
N PRO A 399 -16.41 -32.56 -30.33
CA PRO A 399 -17.16 -32.37 -31.56
C PRO A 399 -18.23 -33.44 -31.77
N VAL A 400 -19.43 -33.02 -32.18
CA VAL A 400 -20.44 -33.91 -32.77
C VAL A 400 -20.61 -33.55 -34.25
N LYS A 401 -20.64 -34.62 -35.05
CA LYS A 401 -20.61 -34.67 -36.50
C LYS A 401 -22.01 -34.49 -37.10
N THR A 402 -22.10 -33.61 -38.10
CA THR A 402 -22.96 -33.57 -39.30
C THR A 402 -24.47 -33.78 -39.18
N ALA A 403 -25.23 -32.76 -39.62
CA ALA A 403 -26.37 -32.94 -40.55
C ALA A 403 -26.62 -31.64 -41.34
N GLU A 404 -26.58 -31.73 -42.67
CA GLU A 404 -26.96 -30.69 -43.63
C GLU A 404 -28.48 -30.47 -43.61
N THR A 405 -28.96 -29.21 -43.71
CA THR A 405 -30.20 -28.92 -44.45
C THR A 405 -30.31 -27.45 -44.89
N LYS A 406 -30.24 -27.26 -46.21
CA LYS A 406 -31.05 -26.42 -47.11
C LYS A 406 -31.23 -24.91 -46.80
N LYS A 407 -30.63 -24.11 -47.70
CA LYS A 407 -30.86 -22.66 -47.92
C LYS A 407 -32.31 -22.37 -48.30
N GLU A 408 -32.87 -21.31 -47.72
CA GLU A 408 -33.94 -20.53 -48.33
C GLU A 408 -33.61 -19.03 -48.17
N GLN A 409 -33.52 -18.36 -49.32
CA GLN A 409 -32.95 -17.04 -49.51
C GLN A 409 -34.11 -16.03 -49.63
N LYS A 410 -34.15 -15.01 -48.78
CA LYS A 410 -35.06 -13.87 -48.92
C LYS A 410 -34.25 -12.58 -49.07
N THR A 411 -34.49 -11.93 -50.19
CA THR A 411 -33.79 -10.79 -50.78
C THR A 411 -33.95 -9.51 -49.95
N LEU A 412 -32.86 -8.81 -49.67
CA LEU A 412 -32.86 -7.40 -49.26
C LEU A 412 -31.91 -6.63 -50.18
N VAL A 413 -32.41 -5.53 -50.72
CA VAL A 413 -31.78 -4.67 -51.74
C VAL A 413 -30.62 -3.87 -51.11
N PRO A 414 -29.45 -3.76 -51.76
CA PRO A 414 -28.37 -2.91 -51.25
C PRO A 414 -28.56 -1.43 -51.63
N PRO A 415 -28.23 -0.47 -50.74
CA PRO A 415 -28.14 0.95 -51.10
C PRO A 415 -26.89 1.23 -51.98
N PRO A 416 -26.86 2.38 -52.69
CA PRO A 416 -26.00 2.58 -53.85
C PRO A 416 -24.52 2.80 -53.51
N VAL A 417 -23.68 2.43 -54.47
CA VAL A 417 -22.23 2.62 -54.50
C VAL A 417 -21.92 4.12 -54.71
N VAL A 418 -21.06 4.68 -53.87
CA VAL A 418 -20.39 5.96 -54.12
C VAL A 418 -18.94 5.65 -54.52
N GLU A 419 -18.55 6.12 -55.71
CA GLU A 419 -17.20 5.98 -56.27
C GLU A 419 -16.15 6.71 -55.42
N GLN A 420 -14.98 6.09 -55.23
CA GLN A 420 -13.81 6.70 -54.60
C GLN A 420 -12.98 7.49 -55.64
N PRO A 421 -12.54 8.73 -55.35
CA PRO A 421 -11.48 9.41 -56.10
C PRO A 421 -10.08 8.91 -55.65
N PRO A 422 -9.02 9.13 -56.45
CA PRO A 422 -7.88 8.23 -56.56
C PRO A 422 -6.87 8.35 -55.42
N SER A 423 -6.11 7.26 -55.26
CA SER A 423 -4.99 7.09 -54.33
C SER A 423 -3.88 8.11 -54.55
N GLU A 424 -3.55 8.88 -53.52
CA GLU A 424 -2.21 9.41 -53.33
C GLU A 424 -1.53 8.63 -52.20
N GLU A 425 -0.48 7.89 -52.55
CA GLU A 425 0.46 7.28 -51.62
C GLU A 425 1.16 8.37 -50.82
N PHE A 426 1.02 8.40 -49.48
CA PHE A 426 2.13 8.73 -48.57
C PHE A 426 1.87 8.17 -47.17
N GLY A 427 2.87 7.46 -46.64
CA GLY A 427 3.32 7.54 -45.24
C GLY A 427 2.36 7.18 -44.11
N THR A 428 2.57 6.00 -43.54
CA THR A 428 2.20 5.54 -42.19
C THR A 428 2.14 6.62 -41.10
N TRP A 429 1.01 6.76 -40.41
CA TRP A 429 0.92 7.40 -39.08
C TRP A 429 -0.09 6.66 -38.18
N SER A 430 0.30 6.48 -36.92
CA SER A 430 -0.34 5.73 -35.84
C SER A 430 -1.19 6.63 -34.92
N TYR A 431 -2.36 6.13 -34.51
CA TYR A 431 -3.30 6.81 -33.60
C TYR A 431 -2.78 6.89 -32.15
N VAL A 432 -2.84 8.09 -31.53
CA VAL A 432 -2.63 8.29 -30.08
C VAL A 432 -3.77 9.16 -29.53
N ALA A 433 -4.76 8.50 -28.91
CA ALA A 433 -5.80 9.00 -27.99
C ALA A 433 -6.79 10.12 -28.44
N ALA A 434 -8.08 9.91 -28.16
CA ALA A 434 -9.12 10.94 -28.17
C ALA A 434 -9.81 10.97 -26.79
N GLY A 435 -9.79 12.12 -26.12
CA GLY A 435 -10.51 12.37 -24.87
C GLY A 435 -11.48 13.54 -25.05
N GLY A 436 -12.77 13.32 -24.82
CA GLY A 436 -13.79 14.37 -24.84
C GLY A 436 -14.09 14.88 -23.42
N ALA A 437 -14.03 16.19 -23.22
CA ALA A 437 -14.60 16.85 -22.05
C ALA A 437 -15.85 17.63 -22.47
N VAL A 438 -16.97 17.41 -21.77
CA VAL A 438 -18.21 18.17 -21.95
C VAL A 438 -18.31 19.20 -20.82
N LEU A 439 -18.19 20.49 -21.14
CA LEU A 439 -18.54 21.57 -20.22
C LEU A 439 -19.98 22.03 -20.52
N VAL A 440 -20.86 21.91 -19.53
CA VAL A 440 -22.23 22.44 -19.59
C VAL A 440 -22.30 23.74 -18.81
N VAL A 441 -22.38 24.87 -19.51
CA VAL A 441 -23.12 26.06 -19.03
C VAL A 441 -23.83 26.70 -20.22
N GLY A 442 -25.16 26.63 -20.22
CA GLY A 442 -26.08 27.52 -20.94
C GLY A 442 -25.86 27.76 -22.44
N ALA A 443 -26.55 26.96 -23.27
CA ALA A 443 -26.78 27.10 -24.71
C ALA A 443 -25.66 26.64 -25.68
N LEU A 444 -26.02 25.62 -26.46
CA LEU A 444 -25.33 24.91 -27.55
C LEU A 444 -24.36 25.72 -28.44
N ILE A 445 -23.08 25.35 -28.42
CA ILE A 445 -22.17 25.29 -29.60
C ILE A 445 -21.26 24.07 -29.42
N ALA A 446 -21.15 23.20 -30.43
CA ALA A 446 -20.25 22.06 -30.45
C ALA A 446 -19.00 22.40 -31.27
N GLY A 447 -17.84 22.48 -30.63
CA GLY A 447 -16.54 22.64 -31.30
C GLY A 447 -15.53 21.67 -30.69
N GLY A 448 -14.74 21.02 -31.53
CA GLY A 448 -13.65 20.13 -31.10
C GLY A 448 -12.33 20.87 -31.01
N VAL A 449 -11.51 20.54 -30.02
CA VAL A 449 -10.13 21.03 -29.90
C VAL A 449 -9.19 19.96 -30.42
N TYR A 450 -8.33 20.30 -31.38
CA TYR A 450 -7.24 19.44 -31.85
C TYR A 450 -5.90 20.03 -31.42
N LEU A 451 -5.02 19.18 -30.88
CA LEU A 451 -3.62 19.51 -30.62
C LEU A 451 -2.77 18.83 -31.69
N LEU A 452 -1.95 19.60 -32.41
CA LEU A 452 -1.00 19.10 -33.40
C LEU A 452 0.43 19.36 -32.90
N VAL A 453 1.34 18.42 -33.18
CA VAL A 453 2.79 18.60 -33.02
C VAL A 453 3.40 18.47 -34.41
N ASP A 454 4.25 19.42 -34.77
CA ASP A 454 4.94 19.48 -36.06
C ASP A 454 6.26 18.68 -35.99
N ASP A 455 6.57 17.86 -36.99
CA ASP A 455 7.69 16.89 -36.96
C ASP A 455 9.01 17.43 -37.56
N ASP A 456 9.06 18.70 -37.97
CA ASP A 456 10.23 19.27 -38.67
C ASP A 456 11.17 20.16 -37.82
N ASN A 457 11.14 20.08 -36.47
CA ASN A 457 12.14 20.79 -35.65
C ASN A 457 12.47 20.08 -34.31
N PRO A 458 13.58 19.30 -34.22
CA PRO A 458 13.90 18.52 -33.03
C PRO A 458 14.67 19.30 -31.95
N SER A 459 14.61 20.63 -31.92
CA SER A 459 15.27 21.40 -30.83
C SER A 459 14.61 22.76 -30.58
N GLY A 460 13.74 22.84 -29.57
CA GLY A 460 13.24 24.10 -29.03
C GLY A 460 12.10 23.92 -28.03
N ALA A 461 12.27 24.41 -26.80
CA ALA A 461 11.28 24.40 -25.75
C ALA A 461 10.09 25.35 -26.03
N ASN A 462 8.90 24.96 -25.53
CA ASN A 462 7.69 25.76 -25.28
C ASN A 462 6.93 26.34 -26.50
N GLY A 463 5.90 25.61 -26.96
CA GLY A 463 4.78 26.20 -27.72
C GLY A 463 3.89 25.13 -28.37
N PHE A 464 2.59 25.10 -28.02
CA PHE A 464 1.56 24.38 -28.79
C PHE A 464 0.67 25.43 -29.47
N ASP A 465 0.38 25.27 -30.76
CA ASP A 465 -0.63 26.07 -31.45
C ASP A 465 -1.98 25.35 -31.41
N ALA A 466 -2.98 26.01 -30.84
CA ALA A 466 -4.35 25.52 -30.80
C ALA A 466 -5.14 26.15 -31.94
N VAL A 467 -5.64 25.33 -32.87
CA VAL A 467 -6.57 25.77 -33.91
C VAL A 467 -7.98 25.39 -33.50
N ILE A 468 -8.85 26.40 -33.35
CA ILE A 468 -10.27 26.22 -33.12
C ILE A 468 -10.97 26.27 -34.48
N SER A 469 -11.62 25.16 -34.87
CA SER A 469 -12.59 25.18 -35.97
C SER A 469 -14.00 25.22 -35.39
N TRP A 470 -14.75 26.26 -35.77
CA TRP A 470 -16.16 26.47 -35.41
C TRP A 470 -17.11 25.51 -36.13
#